data_AF-A0A374TF76-F1
#
_entry.id   AF-A0A374TF76-F1
#
_cell.length_a   1.000
_cell.length_b   1.000
_cell.length_c   1.000
_cell.angle_alpha   90.00
_cell.angle_beta   90.00
_cell.angle_gamma   90.00
#
_symmetry.space_group_name_H-M   'P 1'
#
loop_
_entity.id
_entity.type
_entity.pdbx_description
1 polymer ?
#
loop_
_entity_poly.entity_id
_entity_poly.type
_entity_poly.pdbx_seq_one_letter_code
_entity_poly.pdbx_strand_id
1 'polypeptide(L)'
;MNSCYANKSDLFIGAAEEINNSTYFYLAVPHSAYYSCFLWMKHLCYSKYGKTENEIKNEVDPTMHGTHEIMAEFIRMRLYDSASKFEEKQRAKEFIAKIGQLKRIRFKADYGEESITITQSMKSIELAKDVLKILKTI
;
A
#
# COMPACT_ATOMS: atom_id res chain seq x y z
N MET A 1 5.86 -7.03 17.73
CA MET A 1 7.26 -7.06 17.26
C MET A 1 7.25 -6.63 15.80
N ASN A 2 8.04 -5.63 15.40
CA ASN A 2 8.10 -5.20 13.99
C ASN A 2 8.83 -6.27 13.17
N SER A 3 8.19 -6.76 12.10
CA SER A 3 8.82 -7.76 11.23
C SER A 3 9.77 -7.09 10.23
N CYS A 4 10.57 -7.90 9.52
CA CYS A 4 11.44 -7.38 8.46
C CYS A 4 10.66 -6.59 7.39
N TYR A 5 9.38 -6.89 7.19
CA TYR A 5 8.49 -6.15 6.30
C TYR A 5 8.20 -4.73 6.80
N ALA A 6 7.97 -4.54 8.11
CA ALA A 6 7.74 -3.21 8.69
C ALA A 6 8.98 -2.32 8.52
N ASN A 7 10.17 -2.86 8.82
CA ASN A 7 11.42 -2.11 8.65
C ASN A 7 11.66 -1.75 7.17
N LYS A 8 11.43 -2.70 6.25
CA LYS A 8 11.54 -2.43 4.81
C LYS A 8 10.51 -1.39 4.35
N SER A 9 9.29 -1.42 4.88
CA SER A 9 8.28 -0.40 4.58
C SER A 9 8.80 1.01 4.92
N ASP A 10 9.37 1.19 6.11
CA ASP A 10 9.90 2.49 6.53
C ASP A 10 11.10 2.93 5.67
N LEU A 11 11.97 2.00 5.26
CA LEU A 11 13.05 2.29 4.31
C LEU A 11 12.52 2.73 2.94
N PHE A 12 11.48 2.07 2.42
CA PHE A 12 10.94 2.36 1.10
C PHE A 12 10.24 3.73 1.03
N ILE A 13 9.57 4.18 2.10
CA ILE A 13 8.99 5.53 2.12
C ILE A 13 10.09 6.59 2.22
N GLY A 14 11.12 6.36 3.04
CA GLY A 14 12.28 7.27 3.11
C GLY A 14 13.01 7.37 1.78
N ALA A 15 13.21 6.24 1.09
CA ALA A 15 13.78 6.22 -0.25
C ALA A 15 12.91 7.00 -1.25
N ALA A 16 11.59 6.86 -1.21
CA ALA A 16 10.70 7.62 -2.07
C ALA A 16 10.86 9.14 -1.89
N GLU A 17 11.02 9.60 -0.64
CA GLU A 17 11.25 11.02 -0.31
C GLU A 17 12.61 11.52 -0.80
N GLU A 18 13.68 10.78 -0.55
CA GLU A 18 15.04 11.11 -1.01
C GLU A 18 15.11 11.18 -2.54
N ILE A 19 14.55 10.19 -3.23
CA ILE A 19 14.49 10.15 -4.69
C ILE A 19 13.71 11.37 -5.23
N ASN A 20 12.59 11.72 -4.61
CA ASN A 20 11.79 12.88 -5.04
C ASN A 20 12.55 14.21 -4.89
N ASN A 21 13.47 14.32 -3.93
CA ASN A 21 14.29 15.53 -3.73
C ASN A 21 15.43 15.66 -4.75
N SER A 22 15.83 14.57 -5.41
CA SER A 22 16.98 14.53 -6.34
C SER A 22 16.68 14.97 -7.79
N THR A 23 15.49 15.55 -8.04
CA THR A 23 14.97 16.15 -9.29
C THR A 23 14.93 15.32 -10.58
N TYR A 24 15.61 14.18 -10.69
CA TYR A 24 15.74 13.42 -11.95
C TYR A 24 15.15 12.00 -11.89
N PHE A 25 14.88 11.48 -10.70
CA PHE A 25 14.52 10.07 -10.52
C PHE A 25 13.05 9.86 -10.17
N TYR A 26 12.16 10.78 -10.58
CA TYR A 26 10.72 10.72 -10.31
C TYR A 26 10.07 9.41 -10.74
N LEU A 27 10.59 8.75 -11.77
CA LEU A 27 10.12 7.44 -12.23
C LEU A 27 10.16 6.36 -11.13
N ALA A 28 11.15 6.40 -10.24
CA ALA A 28 11.33 5.40 -9.17
C ALA A 28 10.48 5.69 -7.91
N VAL A 29 9.90 6.90 -7.80
CA VAL A 29 9.16 7.31 -6.61
C VAL A 29 7.84 6.53 -6.45
N PRO A 30 6.98 6.37 -7.48
CA PRO A 30 5.75 5.61 -7.36
C PRO A 30 5.97 4.16 -6.93
N HIS A 31 7.00 3.51 -7.46
CA HIS A 31 7.39 2.16 -7.07
C HIS A 31 7.73 2.11 -5.57
N SER A 32 8.63 2.99 -5.14
CA SER A 32 9.11 3.03 -3.76
C SER A 32 7.97 3.31 -2.78
N ALA A 33 7.15 4.31 -3.09
CA ALA A 33 5.98 4.70 -2.29
C ALA A 33 4.94 3.57 -2.19
N TYR A 34 4.63 2.90 -3.31
CA TYR A 34 3.69 1.78 -3.32
C TYR A 34 4.20 0.57 -2.53
N TYR A 35 5.47 0.20 -2.73
CA TYR A 35 6.06 -0.94 -2.05
C TYR A 35 6.21 -0.72 -0.55
N SER A 36 6.39 0.52 -0.09
CA SER A 36 6.28 0.84 1.33
C SER A 36 4.93 0.36 1.90
N CYS A 37 3.82 0.77 1.28
CA CYS A 37 2.47 0.35 1.70
C CYS A 37 2.28 -1.16 1.59
N PHE A 38 2.73 -1.78 0.50
CA PHE A 38 2.60 -3.22 0.28
C PHE A 38 3.36 -4.04 1.32
N LEU A 39 4.58 -3.63 1.68
CA LEU A 39 5.37 -4.28 2.72
C LEU A 39 4.70 -4.13 4.09
N TRP A 40 4.09 -2.99 4.40
CA TRP A 40 3.31 -2.86 5.63
C TRP A 40 2.06 -3.76 5.62
N MET A 41 1.36 -3.90 4.49
CA MET A 41 0.27 -4.87 4.35
C MET A 41 0.78 -6.30 4.59
N LYS A 42 1.96 -6.69 4.07
CA LYS A 42 2.58 -7.99 4.36
C LYS A 42 2.88 -8.16 5.85
N HIS A 43 3.38 -7.12 6.53
CA HIS A 43 3.58 -7.15 7.97
C HIS A 43 2.27 -7.46 8.70
N LEU A 44 1.19 -6.75 8.37
CA LEU A 44 -0.11 -6.99 8.99
C LEU A 44 -0.62 -8.40 8.71
N CYS A 45 -0.69 -8.79 7.44
CA CYS A 45 -1.18 -10.11 7.01
C CYS A 45 -0.41 -11.27 7.67
N TYR A 46 0.91 -11.26 7.56
CA TYR A 46 1.73 -12.42 7.91
C TYR A 46 2.24 -12.39 9.35
N SER A 47 2.58 -11.22 9.87
CA SER A 47 3.19 -11.10 11.20
C SER A 47 2.17 -10.74 12.27
N LYS A 48 1.18 -9.90 11.96
CA LYS A 48 0.16 -9.49 12.94
C LYS A 48 -1.03 -10.46 13.00
N TYR A 49 -1.60 -10.80 11.84
CA TYR A 49 -2.72 -11.74 11.74
C TYR A 49 -2.27 -13.20 11.64
N GLY A 50 -0.97 -13.45 11.39
CA GLY A 50 -0.41 -14.80 11.38
C GLY A 50 -0.92 -15.69 10.25
N LYS A 51 -1.35 -15.10 9.12
CA LYS A 51 -1.94 -15.82 7.99
C LYS A 51 -0.93 -16.05 6.87
N THR A 52 -1.08 -17.15 6.15
CA THR A 52 -0.40 -17.40 4.87
C THR A 52 -1.17 -16.75 3.71
N GLU A 53 -0.52 -16.61 2.55
CA GLU A 53 -1.17 -16.07 1.36
C GLU A 53 -2.37 -16.91 0.91
N ASN A 54 -2.27 -18.24 0.97
CA ASN A 54 -3.37 -19.15 0.60
C ASN A 54 -4.56 -19.02 1.55
N GLU A 55 -4.33 -18.90 2.86
CA GLU A 55 -5.41 -18.66 3.82
C GLU A 55 -6.10 -17.33 3.56
N ILE A 56 -5.32 -16.27 3.32
CA ILE A 56 -5.87 -14.95 2.98
C ILE A 56 -6.71 -15.03 1.71
N LYS A 57 -6.19 -15.69 0.66
CA LYS A 57 -6.90 -15.89 -0.60
C LYS A 57 -8.24 -16.61 -0.40
N ASN A 58 -8.25 -17.68 0.40
CA ASN A 58 -9.46 -18.43 0.69
C ASN A 58 -10.48 -17.64 1.52
N GLU A 59 -10.03 -16.73 2.39
CA GLU A 59 -10.91 -15.85 3.18
C GLU A 59 -11.49 -14.68 2.38
N VAL A 60 -10.73 -14.15 1.42
CA VAL A 60 -11.17 -13.03 0.57
C VAL A 60 -12.05 -13.53 -0.56
N ASP A 61 -11.45 -14.28 -1.49
CA ASP A 61 -12.07 -14.83 -2.68
C ASP A 61 -11.09 -15.80 -3.36
N PRO A 62 -11.37 -17.13 -3.39
CA PRO A 62 -10.48 -18.12 -3.98
C PRO A 62 -10.28 -17.95 -5.49
N THR A 63 -11.14 -17.18 -6.17
CA THR A 63 -11.04 -16.86 -7.60
C THR A 63 -10.25 -15.58 -7.86
N MET A 64 -10.01 -14.75 -6.85
CA MET A 64 -9.19 -13.55 -6.99
C MET A 64 -7.72 -13.92 -7.23
N HIS A 65 -7.07 -13.17 -8.12
CA HIS A 65 -5.67 -13.34 -8.47
C HIS A 65 -4.87 -12.09 -8.15
N GLY A 66 -3.58 -12.29 -7.90
CA GLY A 66 -2.64 -11.22 -7.60
C GLY A 66 -2.48 -11.00 -6.10
N THR A 67 -1.26 -11.20 -5.61
CA THR A 67 -0.90 -11.08 -4.20
C THR A 67 -1.22 -9.68 -3.65
N HIS A 68 -1.07 -8.64 -4.47
CA HIS A 68 -1.30 -7.25 -4.07
C HIS A 68 -2.78 -6.97 -3.80
N GLU A 69 -3.64 -7.47 -4.67
CA GLU A 69 -5.09 -7.32 -4.65
C GLU A 69 -5.69 -8.08 -3.47
N ILE A 70 -5.32 -9.35 -3.34
CA ILE A 70 -5.77 -10.23 -2.26
C ILE A 70 -5.40 -9.63 -0.88
N MET A 71 -4.17 -9.13 -0.71
CA MET A 71 -3.76 -8.51 0.54
C MET A 71 -4.48 -7.20 0.83
N ALA A 72 -4.64 -6.34 -0.17
CA ALA A 72 -5.36 -5.08 0.01
C ALA A 72 -6.82 -5.35 0.41
N GLU A 73 -7.48 -6.31 -0.23
CA GLU A 73 -8.86 -6.65 0.08
C GLU A 73 -9.01 -7.26 1.48
N PHE A 74 -8.10 -8.15 1.88
CA PHE A 74 -8.07 -8.68 3.25
C PHE A 74 -7.97 -7.57 4.30
N ILE A 75 -7.04 -6.62 4.11
CA ILE A 75 -6.89 -5.49 5.03
C ILE A 75 -8.14 -4.60 5.03
N ARG A 76 -8.77 -4.39 3.87
CA ARG A 76 -10.04 -3.66 3.76
C ARG A 76 -11.14 -4.34 4.60
N MET A 77 -11.26 -5.66 4.52
CA MET A 77 -12.20 -6.44 5.33
C MET A 77 -11.91 -6.27 6.83
N ARG A 78 -10.65 -6.41 7.26
CA ARG A 78 -10.29 -6.23 8.68
C ARG A 78 -10.60 -4.84 9.21
N LEU A 79 -10.31 -3.79 8.43
CA LEU A 79 -10.69 -2.42 8.78
C LEU A 79 -12.21 -2.30 8.93
N TYR A 80 -12.97 -2.90 8.02
CA TYR A 80 -14.44 -2.85 8.06
C TYR A 80 -15.03 -3.62 9.25
N ASP A 81 -14.52 -4.82 9.54
CA ASP A 81 -15.01 -5.68 10.62
C ASP A 81 -14.69 -5.09 12.00
N SER A 82 -13.57 -4.37 12.12
CA SER A 82 -13.19 -3.67 13.36
C SER A 82 -13.98 -2.37 13.61
N ALA A 83 -14.73 -1.90 12.61
CA ALA A 83 -15.43 -0.62 12.67
C ALA A 83 -16.81 -0.73 13.33
N SER A 84 -17.01 0.04 14.39
CA SER A 84 -18.27 0.17 15.12
C SER A 84 -19.13 1.34 14.61
N LYS A 85 -18.49 2.37 14.02
CA LYS A 85 -19.14 3.60 13.53
C LYS A 85 -19.04 3.76 12.01
N PHE A 86 -19.91 4.60 11.46
CA PHE A 86 -19.95 4.85 10.02
C PHE A 86 -18.63 5.47 9.51
N GLU A 87 -18.06 6.42 10.25
CA GLU A 87 -16.80 7.09 9.92
C GLU A 87 -15.63 6.10 9.89
N GLU A 88 -15.63 5.11 10.77
CA GLU A 88 -14.62 4.05 10.82
C GLU A 88 -14.72 3.14 9.58
N LYS A 89 -15.95 2.81 9.14
CA LYS A 89 -16.19 2.06 7.90
C LYS A 89 -15.75 2.85 6.67
N GLN A 90 -15.82 4.18 6.71
CA GLN A 90 -15.33 5.03 5.64
C GLN A 90 -13.80 4.93 5.48
N ARG A 91 -13.05 4.70 6.55
CA ARG A 91 -11.59 4.48 6.48
C ARG A 91 -11.23 3.28 5.62
N ALA A 92 -12.00 2.19 5.67
CA ALA A 92 -11.78 1.03 4.80
C ALA A 92 -11.94 1.37 3.31
N LYS A 93 -12.96 2.19 2.98
CA LYS A 93 -13.19 2.68 1.61
C LYS A 93 -12.09 3.65 1.16
N GLU A 94 -11.66 4.55 2.04
CA GLU A 94 -10.56 5.47 1.76
C GLU A 94 -9.25 4.72 1.50
N PHE A 95 -8.95 3.72 2.33
CA PHE A 95 -7.78 2.87 2.15
C PHE A 95 -7.75 2.22 0.76
N ILE A 96 -8.81 1.51 0.36
CA ILE A 96 -8.83 0.81 -0.93
C ILE A 96 -8.77 1.78 -2.11
N ALA A 97 -9.42 2.95 -1.99
CA ALA A 97 -9.38 3.98 -3.02
C ALA A 97 -7.97 4.57 -3.20
N LYS A 98 -7.28 4.89 -2.10
CA LYS A 98 -5.94 5.50 -2.12
C LYS A 98 -4.87 4.50 -2.58
N ILE A 99 -4.86 3.28 -2.05
CA ILE A 99 -3.89 2.26 -2.50
C ILE A 99 -4.13 1.87 -3.97
N GLY A 100 -5.40 1.86 -4.43
CA GLY A 100 -5.73 1.66 -5.83
C GLY A 100 -5.25 2.79 -6.74
N GLN A 101 -5.36 4.05 -6.32
CA GLN A 101 -4.78 5.20 -7.04
C GLN A 101 -3.26 5.09 -7.12
N LEU A 102 -2.58 4.82 -6.00
CA LEU A 102 -1.13 4.69 -5.95
C LEU A 102 -0.64 3.53 -6.84
N LYS A 103 -1.35 2.39 -6.81
CA LYS A 103 -1.08 1.23 -7.67
C LYS A 103 -1.11 1.59 -9.16
N ARG A 104 -2.05 2.43 -9.58
CA ARG A 104 -2.17 2.90 -10.98
C ARG A 104 -1.00 3.78 -11.38
N ILE A 105 -0.59 4.72 -10.52
CA ILE A 105 0.57 5.58 -10.79
C ILE A 105 1.84 4.72 -10.89
N ARG A 106 2.04 3.79 -9.94
CA ARG A 106 3.15 2.84 -9.98
C ARG A 106 3.15 1.96 -11.23
N PHE A 107 1.98 1.49 -11.68
CA PHE A 107 1.92 0.69 -12.92
C PHE A 107 2.34 1.50 -14.14
N LYS A 108 1.91 2.75 -14.24
CA LYS A 108 2.37 3.67 -15.30
C LYS A 108 3.88 3.92 -15.23
N ALA A 109 4.42 4.10 -14.03
CA ALA A 109 5.85 4.32 -13.83
C ALA A 109 6.70 3.10 -14.22
N ASP A 110 6.27 1.91 -13.81
CA ASP A 110 7.05 0.68 -13.99
C ASP A 110 6.94 0.11 -15.41
N TYR A 111 5.79 0.29 -16.08
CA TYR A 111 5.45 -0.43 -17.31
C TYR A 111 4.87 0.45 -18.42
N GLY A 112 4.55 1.71 -18.15
CA GLY A 112 4.05 2.63 -19.15
C GLY A 112 5.16 3.22 -20.00
N GLU A 113 4.81 3.71 -21.19
CA GLU A 113 5.72 4.45 -22.06
C GLU A 113 5.83 5.94 -21.67
N GLU A 114 4.99 6.40 -20.74
CA GLU A 114 4.90 7.79 -20.28
C GLU A 114 5.93 8.10 -19.18
N SER A 115 6.47 9.33 -19.18
CA SER A 115 7.30 9.83 -18.07
C SER A 115 6.47 10.15 -16.83
N ILE A 116 7.06 10.00 -15.63
CA ILE A 116 6.44 10.46 -14.39
C ILE A 116 6.78 11.92 -14.13
N THR A 117 5.74 12.75 -14.01
CA THR A 117 5.86 14.16 -13.65
C THR A 117 6.18 14.33 -12.16
N ILE A 118 6.76 15.47 -11.80
CA ILE A 118 6.97 15.85 -10.39
C ILE A 118 5.65 15.80 -9.59
N THR A 119 4.53 16.20 -10.19
CA THR A 119 3.20 16.16 -9.54
C THR A 119 2.78 14.73 -9.23
N GLN A 120 2.98 13.79 -10.16
CA GLN A 120 2.68 12.36 -9.93
C GLN A 120 3.62 11.74 -8.89
N SER A 121 4.89 12.15 -8.89
CA SER A 121 5.87 11.76 -7.89
C SER A 121 5.46 12.20 -6.48
N MET A 122 5.18 13.49 -6.29
CA MET A 122 4.69 14.05 -5.01
C MET A 122 3.38 13.40 -4.59
N LYS A 123 2.44 13.21 -5.53
CA LYS A 123 1.15 12.57 -5.24
C LYS A 123 1.32 11.12 -4.77
N SER A 124 2.32 10.42 -5.29
CA SER A 124 2.59 9.04 -4.87
C SER A 124 3.05 8.98 -3.41
N ILE A 125 3.90 9.90 -2.97
CA ILE A 125 4.32 10.02 -1.57
C ILE A 125 3.14 10.39 -0.67
N GLU A 126 2.33 11.37 -1.07
CA GLU A 126 1.14 11.78 -0.33
C GLU A 126 0.17 10.61 -0.12
N LEU A 127 -0.17 9.89 -1.19
CA LEU A 127 -1.03 8.71 -1.13
C LEU A 127 -0.42 7.62 -0.23
N ALA A 128 0.88 7.37 -0.32
CA ALA A 128 1.54 6.37 0.49
C ALA A 128 1.53 6.73 1.98
N LYS A 129 1.82 7.99 2.34
CA LYS A 129 1.75 8.46 3.73
C LYS A 129 0.34 8.33 4.31
N ASP A 130 -0.68 8.68 3.53
CA ASP A 130 -2.07 8.53 3.93
C ASP A 130 -2.46 7.07 4.16
N VAL A 131 -2.06 6.18 3.24
CA VAL A 131 -2.29 4.74 3.37
C VAL A 131 -1.58 4.20 4.61
N LEU A 132 -0.29 4.51 4.79
CA LEU A 132 0.48 4.10 5.95
C LEU A 132 -0.12 4.62 7.26
N LYS A 133 -0.65 5.84 7.29
CA LYS A 133 -1.36 6.38 8.45
C LYS A 133 -2.58 5.54 8.80
N ILE A 134 -3.32 5.04 7.82
CA ILE A 134 -4.44 4.12 8.08
C ILE A 134 -3.91 2.77 8.57
N LEU A 135 -2.98 2.17 7.85
CA LEU A 135 -2.44 0.85 8.14
C LEU A 135 -1.75 0.75 9.51
N LYS A 136 -1.07 1.81 9.96
CA LYS A 136 -0.39 1.87 11.26
C LYS A 136 -1.35 2.03 12.45
N THR A 137 -2.65 2.25 12.20
CA THR A 137 -3.68 2.22 13.26
C THR A 137 -4.24 0.83 13.53
N ILE A 138 -4.01 -0.13 12.62
CA ILE A 138 -4.41 -1.52 12.80
C ILE A 138 -3.47 -2.14 13.80
#